data_AF-A0A1C6FFC6-F1
#
_entry.id   AF-A0A1C6FFC6-F1
#
_cell.length_a   1.000
_cell.length_b   1.000
_cell.length_c   1.000
_cell.angle_alpha   90.00
_cell.angle_beta   90.00
_cell.angle_gamma   90.00
#
_symmetry.space_group_name_H-M   'P 1'
#
loop_
_entity.id
_entity.type
_entity.pdbx_description
1 polymer ?
#
loop_
_entity_poly.entity_id
_entity_poly.type
_entity_poly.pdbx_seq_one_letter_code
_entity_poly.pdbx_strand_id
1 'polypeptide(L)'
;MGKDYFVPFSEYGEDKFEEKHSKFTGRLWRVESAEQAVARVKQMRDAHWDATHNCWAYIIREGNLMRYSDDGEPQGTAGMPILDVLRHEKLENVCCVVTRYFGGILLGTGGLVRAYTKGAQLAVAAAGVQRMSLYSVLLIACPYHLYEVVTHLLPDYDCSIEETDYGVDVTLTCTVPAGGEQALNEALAEATAGSVYAEVVETKFMGRRVR
;
A
#
# COMPACT_ATOMS: atom_id res chain seq x y z
N MET A 1 -7.44 -8.46 -18.38
CA MET A 1 -6.87 -8.80 -17.06
C MET A 1 -6.05 -7.62 -16.59
N GLY A 2 -6.41 -7.01 -15.46
CA GLY A 2 -5.71 -5.82 -14.95
C GLY A 2 -4.30 -6.20 -14.49
N LYS A 3 -3.31 -5.39 -14.85
CA LYS A 3 -1.94 -5.54 -14.34
C LYS A 3 -1.93 -5.30 -12.83
N ASP A 4 -1.09 -6.01 -12.09
CA ASP A 4 -0.82 -5.73 -10.68
C ASP A 4 -0.45 -4.26 -10.48
N TYR A 5 -0.89 -3.71 -9.36
CA TYR A 5 -0.54 -2.34 -8.96
C TYR A 5 -0.54 -2.21 -7.45
N PHE A 6 0.10 -1.16 -6.95
CA PHE A 6 0.20 -0.90 -5.52
C PHE A 6 -0.61 0.34 -5.17
N VAL A 7 -1.36 0.26 -4.08
CA VAL A 7 -2.12 1.39 -3.53
C VAL A 7 -1.86 1.47 -2.02
N PRO A 8 -2.18 2.60 -1.37
CA PRO A 8 -2.17 2.66 0.08
C PRO A 8 -3.04 1.56 0.69
N PHE A 9 -2.56 0.89 1.74
CA PHE A 9 -3.36 -0.15 2.43
C PHE A 9 -4.52 0.49 3.18
N SER A 10 -4.23 1.50 4.00
CA SER A 10 -5.23 2.29 4.70
C SER A 10 -5.75 3.43 3.81
N GLU A 11 -6.99 3.84 4.01
CA GLU A 11 -7.59 5.00 3.33
C GLU A 11 -6.85 6.31 3.66
N TYR A 12 -6.16 6.34 4.80
CA TYR A 12 -5.40 7.48 5.28
C TYR A 12 -4.21 7.05 6.14
N GLY A 13 -3.09 7.77 6.03
CA GLY A 13 -1.94 7.68 6.91
C GLY A 13 -1.37 9.06 7.21
N GLU A 14 -0.93 9.28 8.45
CA GLU A 14 -0.30 10.52 8.90
C GLU A 14 0.84 10.23 9.85
N ASP A 15 1.93 10.97 9.68
CA ASP A 15 2.98 11.07 10.69
C ASP A 15 3.75 12.40 10.54
N LYS A 16 4.49 12.78 11.58
CA LYS A 16 5.14 14.09 11.69
C LYS A 16 6.54 14.01 12.27
N PHE A 17 7.36 14.97 11.91
CA PHE A 17 8.69 15.14 12.48
C PHE A 17 9.08 16.62 12.52
N GLU A 18 10.12 16.92 13.29
CA GLU A 18 10.71 18.26 13.33
C GLU A 18 12.15 18.23 12.83
N GLU A 19 12.55 19.25 12.07
CA GLU A 19 13.94 19.44 11.64
C GLU A 19 14.29 20.93 11.64
N LYS A 20 15.37 21.30 12.35
CA LYS A 20 15.78 22.69 12.58
C LYS A 20 14.62 23.59 12.99
N HIS A 21 13.85 23.14 13.98
CA HIS A 21 12.61 23.75 14.49
C HIS A 21 11.45 23.89 13.49
N SER A 22 11.64 23.54 12.21
CA SER A 22 10.53 23.44 11.27
C SER A 22 9.77 22.14 11.52
N LYS A 23 8.45 22.22 11.53
CA LYS A 23 7.58 21.04 11.71
C LYS A 23 7.05 20.59 10.37
N PHE A 24 7.13 19.30 10.13
CA PHE A 24 6.62 18.67 8.92
C PHE A 24 5.59 17.62 9.31
N THR A 25 4.45 17.61 8.64
CA THR A 25 3.43 16.56 8.81
C THR A 25 3.09 16.02 7.44
N GLY A 26 3.46 14.77 7.19
CA GLY A 26 3.11 14.05 5.99
C GLY A 26 1.76 13.37 6.15
N ARG A 27 0.90 13.53 5.15
CA ARG A 27 -0.43 12.92 5.10
C ARG A 27 -0.62 12.28 3.75
N LEU A 28 -1.16 11.08 3.74
CA LEU A 28 -1.39 10.31 2.53
C LEU A 28 -2.80 9.75 2.55
N TRP A 29 -3.48 9.85 1.41
CA TRP A 29 -4.81 9.29 1.19
C TRP A 29 -4.79 8.35 0.00
N ARG A 30 -5.57 7.27 0.12
CA ARG A 30 -6.04 6.55 -1.06
C ARG A 30 -7.10 7.40 -1.74
N VAL A 31 -6.99 7.54 -3.06
CA VAL A 31 -7.91 8.32 -3.89
C VAL A 31 -8.07 7.63 -5.24
N GLU A 32 -9.28 7.63 -5.79
CA GLU A 32 -9.56 6.95 -7.06
C GLU A 32 -9.57 7.91 -8.25
N SER A 33 -9.62 9.22 -8.02
CA SER A 33 -9.68 10.21 -9.09
C SER A 33 -8.92 11.50 -8.78
N ALA A 34 -8.67 12.28 -9.83
CA ALA A 34 -8.03 13.60 -9.71
C ALA A 34 -8.89 14.56 -8.88
N GLU A 35 -10.22 14.49 -9.00
CA GLU A 35 -11.17 15.31 -8.24
C GLU A 35 -11.06 15.02 -6.75
N GLN A 36 -10.95 13.74 -6.36
CA GLN A 36 -10.74 13.35 -4.97
C GLN A 36 -9.38 13.85 -4.45
N ALA A 37 -8.31 13.72 -5.23
CA ALA A 37 -6.99 14.24 -4.87
C ALA A 37 -7.01 15.75 -4.64
N VAL A 38 -7.59 16.51 -5.59
CA VAL A 38 -7.74 17.97 -5.49
C VAL A 38 -8.61 18.37 -4.29
N ALA A 39 -9.67 17.60 -3.99
CA ALA A 39 -10.50 17.83 -2.81
C ALA A 39 -9.70 17.66 -1.52
N ARG A 40 -8.82 16.64 -1.41
CA ARG A 40 -7.93 16.46 -0.24
C ARG A 40 -6.91 17.59 -0.11
N VAL A 41 -6.29 18.01 -1.20
CA VAL A 41 -5.36 19.16 -1.21
C VAL A 41 -6.06 20.42 -0.72
N LYS A 42 -7.26 20.71 -1.25
CA LYS A 42 -8.06 21.86 -0.81
C LYS A 42 -8.42 21.76 0.67
N GLN A 43 -8.88 20.60 1.12
CA GLN A 43 -9.20 20.34 2.52
C GLN A 43 -8.00 20.65 3.44
N MET A 44 -6.79 20.24 3.05
CA MET A 44 -5.58 20.51 3.83
C MET A 44 -5.19 21.97 3.85
N ARG A 45 -5.27 22.65 2.70
CA ARG A 45 -5.00 24.09 2.63
C ARG A 45 -5.99 24.88 3.48
N ASP A 46 -7.26 24.50 3.49
CA ASP A 46 -8.29 25.20 4.26
C ASP A 46 -8.17 24.89 5.77
N ALA A 47 -7.81 23.66 6.14
CA ALA A 47 -7.61 23.25 7.54
C ALA A 47 -6.28 23.76 8.16
N HIS A 48 -5.24 23.91 7.34
CA HIS A 48 -3.91 24.38 7.71
C HIS A 48 -3.55 25.64 6.93
N TRP A 49 -4.46 26.61 6.92
CA TRP A 49 -4.30 27.87 6.21
C TRP A 49 -3.15 28.73 6.76
N ASP A 50 -2.77 28.50 8.02
CA ASP A 50 -1.68 29.16 8.74
C ASP A 50 -0.32 28.46 8.56
N ALA A 51 -0.29 27.32 7.85
CA ALA A 51 0.96 26.66 7.50
C ALA A 51 1.78 27.53 6.56
N THR A 52 3.10 27.36 6.61
CA THR A 52 4.00 28.05 5.69
C THR A 52 3.81 27.53 4.27
N HIS A 53 3.75 26.21 4.11
CA HIS A 53 3.52 25.55 2.83
C HIS A 53 2.75 24.24 3.02
N ASN A 54 1.87 23.91 2.09
CA ASN A 54 1.18 22.64 1.93
C ASN A 54 1.56 22.02 0.58
N CYS A 55 2.81 21.57 0.48
CA CYS A 55 3.32 20.94 -0.74
C CYS A 55 2.69 19.57 -0.95
N TRP A 56 2.47 19.15 -2.20
CA TRP A 56 1.72 17.93 -2.48
C TRP A 56 2.15 17.24 -3.77
N ALA A 57 1.83 15.96 -3.86
CA ALA A 57 1.85 15.19 -5.10
C ALA A 57 0.75 14.13 -5.10
N TYR A 58 0.25 13.77 -6.28
CA TYR A 58 -0.66 12.65 -6.44
C TYR A 58 -0.39 11.88 -7.73
N ILE A 59 -0.75 10.59 -7.70
CA ILE A 59 -0.69 9.66 -8.83
C ILE A 59 -2.07 9.02 -8.95
N ILE A 60 -2.72 9.20 -10.10
CA ILE A 60 -3.97 8.52 -10.46
C ILE A 60 -3.67 7.53 -11.57
N ARG A 61 -4.05 6.27 -11.35
CA ARG A 61 -3.83 5.18 -12.30
C ARG A 61 -4.52 5.44 -13.63
N GLU A 62 -5.78 5.85 -13.57
CA GLU A 62 -6.56 6.19 -14.75
C GLU A 62 -5.90 7.36 -15.49
N GLY A 63 -5.63 7.14 -16.78
CA GLY A 63 -4.93 8.13 -17.61
C GLY A 63 -3.45 8.36 -17.26
N ASN A 64 -2.87 7.57 -16.35
CA ASN A 64 -1.47 7.71 -15.90
C ASN A 64 -1.13 9.15 -15.45
N LEU A 65 -2.05 9.76 -14.69
CA LEU A 65 -1.98 11.17 -14.33
C LEU A 65 -1.11 11.36 -13.09
N MET A 66 -0.10 12.23 -13.22
CA MET A 66 0.76 12.63 -12.12
C MET A 66 0.83 14.15 -12.05
N ARG A 67 0.70 14.69 -10.83
CA ARG A 67 0.80 16.12 -10.55
C ARG A 67 1.49 16.33 -9.20
N TYR A 68 2.13 17.48 -9.07
CA TYR A 68 2.75 17.94 -7.83
C TYR A 68 2.74 19.46 -7.76
N SER A 69 2.96 20.00 -6.56
CA SER A 69 3.15 21.42 -6.31
C SER A 69 4.13 21.63 -5.16
N ASP A 70 5.03 22.59 -5.34
CA ASP A 70 5.93 23.07 -4.28
C ASP A 70 5.25 24.10 -3.36
N ASP A 71 4.03 24.55 -3.66
CA ASP A 71 3.23 25.48 -2.83
C ASP A 71 4.00 26.70 -2.27
N GLY A 72 4.87 27.29 -3.09
CA GLY A 72 5.68 28.46 -2.71
C GLY A 72 7.06 28.13 -2.15
N GLU A 73 7.40 26.86 -1.89
CA GLU A 73 8.79 26.44 -1.72
C GLU A 73 9.59 26.66 -3.02
N PRO A 74 10.93 26.74 -2.95
CA PRO A 74 11.76 26.78 -4.15
C PRO A 74 11.44 25.62 -5.10
N GLN A 75 11.39 25.92 -6.39
CA GLN A 75 10.96 24.98 -7.42
C GLN A 75 11.71 23.64 -7.35
N GLY A 76 10.95 22.55 -7.34
CA GLY A 76 11.45 21.17 -7.33
C GLY A 76 12.00 20.72 -5.98
N THR A 77 11.86 21.49 -4.91
CA THR A 77 12.41 21.12 -3.59
C THR A 77 11.42 20.46 -2.66
N ALA A 78 10.14 20.37 -3.02
CA ALA A 78 9.09 19.81 -2.18
C ALA A 78 8.16 18.83 -2.92
N GLY A 79 7.36 19.33 -3.86
CA GLY A 79 6.37 18.53 -4.59
C GLY A 79 7.01 17.41 -5.41
N MET A 80 8.13 17.67 -6.08
CA MET A 80 8.86 16.65 -6.84
C MET A 80 9.43 15.55 -5.91
N PRO A 81 10.14 15.87 -4.81
CA PRO A 81 10.53 14.87 -3.81
C PRO A 81 9.40 14.01 -3.26
N ILE A 82 8.21 14.58 -3.03
CA ILE A 82 7.02 13.81 -2.61
C ILE A 82 6.61 12.85 -3.73
N LEU A 83 6.52 13.33 -4.98
CA LEU A 83 6.16 12.50 -6.13
C LEU A 83 7.15 11.35 -6.35
N ASP A 84 8.45 11.60 -6.19
CA ASP A 84 9.50 10.60 -6.35
C ASP A 84 9.39 9.48 -5.32
N VAL A 85 8.99 9.79 -4.07
CA VAL A 85 8.69 8.77 -3.06
C VAL A 85 7.52 7.88 -3.52
N LEU A 86 6.40 8.48 -3.95
CA LEU A 86 5.24 7.72 -4.41
C LEU A 86 5.59 6.81 -5.61
N ARG A 87 6.42 7.29 -6.55
CA ARG A 87 6.90 6.52 -7.69
C ARG A 87 7.85 5.40 -7.30
N HIS A 88 8.79 5.66 -6.40
CA HIS A 88 9.71 4.66 -5.87
C HIS A 88 8.94 3.50 -5.22
N GLU A 89 7.89 3.84 -4.47
CA GLU A 89 6.98 2.88 -3.84
C GLU A 89 5.97 2.24 -4.81
N LYS A 90 5.99 2.66 -6.09
CA LYS A 90 5.09 2.23 -7.18
C LYS A 90 3.62 2.41 -6.84
N LEU A 91 3.31 3.39 -5.98
CA LEU A 91 1.95 3.68 -5.56
C LEU A 91 1.18 4.38 -6.67
N GLU A 92 -0.03 3.90 -6.90
CA GLU A 92 -1.05 4.50 -7.73
C GLU A 92 -2.27 4.82 -6.86
N ASN A 93 -3.18 5.65 -7.39
CA ASN A 93 -4.43 6.02 -6.70
C ASN A 93 -4.16 6.57 -5.29
N VAL A 94 -3.25 7.57 -5.25
CA VAL A 94 -2.67 8.11 -4.02
C VAL A 94 -2.52 9.62 -4.12
N CYS A 95 -2.80 10.32 -3.02
CA CYS A 95 -2.51 11.74 -2.84
C CYS A 95 -1.73 11.92 -1.55
N CYS A 96 -0.61 12.65 -1.61
CA CYS A 96 0.20 12.98 -0.45
C CYS A 96 0.35 14.49 -0.31
N VAL A 97 0.11 15.02 0.89
CA VAL A 97 0.34 16.41 1.26
C VAL A 97 1.33 16.42 2.41
N VAL A 98 2.39 17.22 2.30
CA VAL A 98 3.33 17.49 3.38
C VAL A 98 3.19 18.94 3.78
N THR A 99 2.62 19.16 4.96
CA THR A 99 2.45 20.49 5.56
C THR A 99 3.71 20.88 6.32
N ARG A 100 4.22 22.08 6.06
CA ARG A 100 5.38 22.66 6.76
C ARG A 100 4.98 23.91 7.54
N TYR A 101 5.40 23.96 8.80
CA TYR A 101 5.46 25.17 9.61
C TYR A 101 6.93 25.58 9.79
N PHE A 102 7.31 26.77 9.31
CA PHE A 102 8.68 27.26 9.35
C PHE A 102 9.14 27.56 10.78
N GLY A 103 10.30 27.02 11.15
CA GLY A 103 10.87 27.14 12.50
C GLY A 103 11.86 28.28 12.71
N GLY A 104 11.99 29.22 11.77
CA GLY A 104 12.96 30.32 11.86
C GLY A 104 14.38 30.00 11.39
N ILE A 105 14.71 28.73 11.10
CA ILE A 105 16.02 28.32 10.56
C ILE A 105 15.86 27.76 9.15
N LEU A 106 16.56 28.36 8.19
CA LEU A 106 16.57 27.90 6.80
C LEU A 106 17.23 26.51 6.67
N LEU A 107 16.58 25.63 5.89
CA LEU A 107 17.07 24.28 5.59
C LEU A 107 18.02 24.26 4.38
N GLY A 108 17.90 25.24 3.48
CA GLY A 108 18.53 25.23 2.16
C GLY A 108 17.92 24.19 1.22
N THR A 109 18.21 24.26 -0.09
CA THR A 109 17.62 23.39 -1.13
C THR A 109 17.73 21.91 -0.80
N GLY A 110 18.94 21.43 -0.46
CA GLY A 110 19.14 20.01 -0.14
C GLY A 110 18.49 19.59 1.18
N GLY A 111 18.31 20.50 2.13
CA GLY A 111 17.59 20.23 3.37
C GLY A 111 16.08 20.10 3.15
N LEU A 112 15.50 20.96 2.31
CA LEU A 112 14.09 20.88 1.92
C LEU A 112 13.77 19.57 1.20
N VAL A 113 14.58 19.21 0.19
CA VAL A 113 14.41 17.95 -0.54
C VAL A 113 14.37 16.77 0.43
N ARG A 114 15.34 16.65 1.35
CA ARG A 114 15.36 15.57 2.34
C ARG A 114 14.15 15.60 3.29
N ALA A 115 13.74 16.79 3.74
CA ALA A 115 12.61 16.92 4.65
C ALA A 115 11.29 16.50 3.99
N TYR A 116 11.03 16.94 2.76
CA TYR A 116 9.82 16.56 2.02
C TYR A 116 9.80 15.08 1.62
N THR A 117 10.95 14.53 1.21
CA THR A 117 11.10 13.08 1.02
C THR A 117 10.75 12.32 2.30
N LYS A 118 11.33 12.72 3.44
CA LYS A 118 11.06 12.06 4.73
C LYS A 118 9.59 12.17 5.14
N GLY A 119 8.97 13.34 4.97
CA GLY A 119 7.55 13.53 5.26
C GLY A 119 6.65 12.59 4.47
N ALA A 120 6.90 12.46 3.16
CA ALA A 120 6.17 11.53 2.31
C ALA A 120 6.42 10.06 2.70
N GLN A 121 7.67 9.67 3.00
CA GLN A 121 8.00 8.31 3.42
C GLN A 121 7.30 7.91 4.73
N LEU A 122 7.25 8.82 5.70
CA LEU A 122 6.53 8.59 6.95
C LEU A 122 5.02 8.44 6.72
N ALA A 123 4.43 9.25 5.85
CA ALA A 123 3.01 9.13 5.49
C ALA A 123 2.69 7.78 4.78
N VAL A 124 3.58 7.33 3.88
CA VAL A 124 3.48 6.02 3.23
C VAL A 124 3.59 4.89 4.27
N ALA A 125 4.58 4.97 5.16
CA ALA A 125 4.78 3.97 6.20
C ALA A 125 3.56 3.89 7.14
N ALA A 126 2.98 5.04 7.50
CA ALA A 126 1.77 5.11 8.32
C ALA A 126 0.54 4.51 7.63
N ALA A 127 0.39 4.73 6.31
CA ALA A 127 -0.74 4.19 5.54
C ALA A 127 -0.59 2.68 5.25
N GLY A 128 0.65 2.20 5.14
CA GLY A 128 0.97 0.87 4.61
C GLY A 128 0.74 0.78 3.09
N VAL A 129 1.18 -0.32 2.50
CA VAL A 129 1.07 -0.58 1.06
C VAL A 129 0.39 -1.92 0.82
N GLN A 130 -0.57 -1.96 -0.08
CA GLN A 130 -1.18 -3.20 -0.56
C GLN A 130 -0.94 -3.42 -2.04
N ARG A 131 -0.70 -4.67 -2.42
CA ARG A 131 -0.67 -5.13 -3.80
C ARG A 131 -2.09 -5.52 -4.20
N MET A 132 -2.60 -4.87 -5.23
CA MET A 132 -3.84 -5.23 -5.91
C MET A 132 -3.52 -6.21 -7.03
N SER A 133 -4.02 -7.44 -6.94
CA SER A 133 -3.81 -8.49 -7.93
C SER A 133 -5.03 -9.41 -8.03
N LEU A 134 -5.00 -10.29 -9.02
CA LEU A 134 -5.99 -11.35 -9.16
C LEU A 134 -5.59 -12.52 -8.26
N TYR A 135 -6.49 -12.94 -7.39
CA TYR A 135 -6.30 -14.06 -6.47
C TYR A 135 -7.34 -15.14 -6.73
N SER A 136 -6.91 -16.39 -6.65
CA SER A 136 -7.81 -17.54 -6.62
C SER A 136 -8.14 -17.86 -5.17
N VAL A 137 -9.44 -17.99 -4.89
CA VAL A 137 -9.97 -18.45 -3.61
C VAL A 137 -10.04 -19.96 -3.66
N LEU A 138 -9.41 -20.60 -2.69
CA LEU A 138 -9.22 -22.03 -2.61
C LEU A 138 -9.96 -22.59 -1.39
N LEU A 139 -10.50 -23.80 -1.53
CA LEU A 139 -10.87 -24.64 -0.39
C LEU A 139 -9.90 -25.80 -0.29
N ILE A 140 -9.34 -25.99 0.90
CA ILE A 140 -8.45 -27.11 1.21
C ILE A 140 -9.07 -27.87 2.38
N ALA A 141 -9.62 -29.04 2.11
CA ALA A 141 -10.05 -29.97 3.15
C ALA A 141 -8.88 -30.89 3.52
N CYS A 142 -8.52 -30.94 4.79
CA CYS A 142 -7.47 -31.82 5.28
C CYS A 142 -7.80 -32.48 6.63
N PRO A 143 -7.38 -33.74 6.84
CA PRO A 143 -7.45 -34.36 8.15
C PRO A 143 -6.63 -33.60 9.19
N TYR A 144 -7.06 -33.63 10.45
CA TYR A 144 -6.38 -32.96 11.57
C TYR A 144 -4.89 -33.30 11.70
N HIS A 145 -4.47 -34.53 11.39
CA HIS A 145 -3.07 -34.94 11.48
C HIS A 145 -2.17 -34.31 10.40
N LEU A 146 -2.75 -33.78 9.33
CA LEU A 146 -2.04 -33.06 8.25
C LEU A 146 -2.20 -31.55 8.36
N TYR A 147 -3.00 -31.05 9.30
CA TYR A 147 -3.28 -29.62 9.42
C TYR A 147 -2.00 -28.78 9.59
N GLU A 148 -1.10 -29.18 10.49
CA GLU A 148 0.18 -28.46 10.68
C GLU A 148 1.08 -28.54 9.43
N VAL A 149 1.10 -29.68 8.75
CA VAL A 149 1.87 -29.86 7.51
C VAL A 149 1.35 -28.93 6.42
N VAL A 150 0.04 -28.89 6.21
CA VAL A 150 -0.61 -28.03 5.21
C VAL A 150 -0.37 -26.57 5.55
N THR A 151 -0.68 -26.14 6.77
CA THR A 151 -0.60 -24.72 7.17
C THR A 151 0.83 -24.17 7.17
N HIS A 152 1.84 -25.01 7.45
CA HIS A 152 3.24 -24.61 7.31
C HIS A 152 3.71 -24.49 5.85
N LEU A 153 3.10 -25.23 4.91
CA LEU A 153 3.45 -25.19 3.49
C LEU A 153 2.91 -23.95 2.78
N LEU A 154 1.69 -23.50 3.11
CA LEU A 154 0.98 -22.44 2.36
C LEU A 154 1.80 -21.15 2.17
N PRO A 155 2.53 -20.62 3.18
CA PRO A 155 3.28 -19.37 3.04
C PRO A 155 4.36 -19.41 1.97
N ASP A 156 4.97 -20.58 1.70
CA ASP A 156 6.02 -20.74 0.69
C ASP A 156 5.50 -20.52 -0.74
N TYR A 157 4.18 -20.57 -0.92
CA TYR A 157 3.47 -20.40 -2.20
C TYR A 157 2.66 -19.09 -2.25
N ASP A 158 2.94 -18.13 -1.35
CA ASP A 158 2.16 -16.89 -1.20
C ASP A 158 0.67 -17.15 -0.95
N CYS A 159 0.34 -18.32 -0.38
CA CYS A 159 -1.01 -18.73 -0.05
C CYS A 159 -1.34 -18.33 1.40
N SER A 160 -2.42 -17.59 1.59
CA SER A 160 -2.89 -17.15 2.93
C SER A 160 -4.17 -17.85 3.33
N ILE A 161 -4.30 -18.15 4.61
CA ILE A 161 -5.54 -18.65 5.20
C ILE A 161 -6.39 -17.44 5.59
N GLU A 162 -7.59 -17.36 5.03
CA GLU A 162 -8.59 -16.33 5.35
C GLU A 162 -9.56 -16.81 6.44
N GLU A 163 -9.91 -18.09 6.41
CA GLU A 163 -10.85 -18.72 7.33
C GLU A 163 -10.50 -20.19 7.54
N THR A 164 -10.80 -20.69 8.73
CA THR A 164 -10.60 -22.10 9.12
C THR A 164 -11.86 -22.63 9.78
N ASP A 165 -12.46 -23.67 9.18
CA ASP A 165 -13.61 -24.38 9.70
C ASP A 165 -13.22 -25.74 10.27
N TYR A 166 -13.60 -25.99 11.52
CA TYR A 166 -13.33 -27.25 12.21
C TYR A 166 -14.56 -28.16 12.17
N GLY A 167 -14.56 -29.12 11.25
CA GLY A 167 -15.62 -30.12 11.07
C GLY A 167 -15.14 -31.54 11.32
N VAL A 168 -15.60 -32.48 10.48
CA VAL A 168 -15.05 -33.84 10.44
C VAL A 168 -13.58 -33.81 10.01
N ASP A 169 -13.31 -33.04 8.96
CA ASP A 169 -11.98 -32.60 8.56
C ASP A 169 -11.86 -31.08 8.79
N VAL A 170 -10.64 -30.57 8.80
CA VAL A 170 -10.39 -29.14 8.83
C VAL A 170 -10.49 -28.59 7.42
N THR A 171 -11.30 -27.56 7.21
CA THR A 171 -11.41 -26.89 5.91
C THR A 171 -10.79 -25.50 6.01
N LEU A 172 -9.85 -25.21 5.13
CA LEU A 172 -9.21 -23.90 5.01
C LEU A 172 -9.77 -23.18 3.78
N THR A 173 -10.26 -21.95 3.98
CA THR A 173 -10.47 -21.01 2.89
C THR A 173 -9.19 -20.21 2.71
N CYS A 174 -8.55 -20.37 1.57
CA CYS A 174 -7.26 -19.75 1.29
C CYS A 174 -7.30 -18.83 0.07
N THR A 175 -6.34 -17.91 -0.01
CA THR A 175 -6.10 -17.09 -1.22
C THR A 175 -4.68 -17.26 -1.71
N VAL A 176 -4.52 -17.49 -3.01
CA VAL A 176 -3.21 -17.56 -3.70
C VAL A 176 -3.22 -16.62 -4.91
N PRO A 177 -2.10 -15.99 -5.30
CA PRO A 177 -2.03 -15.29 -6.57
C PRO A 177 -2.49 -16.19 -7.72
N ALA A 178 -3.39 -15.68 -8.57
CA ALA A 178 -3.93 -16.45 -9.68
C ALA A 178 -2.79 -16.91 -10.61
N GLY A 179 -2.80 -18.19 -11.00
CA GLY A 179 -1.72 -18.88 -11.70
C GLY A 179 -0.76 -19.66 -10.78
N GLY A 180 -0.85 -19.49 -9.46
CA GLY A 180 -0.05 -20.25 -8.48
C GLY A 180 -0.68 -21.58 -8.03
N GLU A 181 -1.89 -21.89 -8.48
CA GLU A 181 -2.71 -23.01 -7.98
C GLU A 181 -2.08 -24.37 -8.28
N GLN A 182 -1.52 -24.54 -9.48
CA GLN A 182 -0.90 -25.80 -9.89
C GLN A 182 0.33 -26.12 -9.04
N ALA A 183 1.23 -25.15 -8.86
CA ALA A 183 2.44 -25.33 -8.06
C ALA A 183 2.12 -25.64 -6.59
N LEU A 184 1.10 -24.98 -6.03
CA LEU A 184 0.61 -25.27 -4.68
C LEU A 184 0.05 -26.71 -4.60
N ASN A 185 -0.74 -27.14 -5.58
CA ASN A 185 -1.33 -28.49 -5.60
C ASN A 185 -0.27 -29.60 -5.72
N GLU A 186 0.76 -29.38 -6.52
CA GLU A 186 1.90 -30.32 -6.63
C GLU A 186 2.61 -30.49 -5.27
N ALA A 187 2.81 -29.37 -4.56
CA ALA A 187 3.45 -29.36 -3.24
C ALA A 187 2.57 -29.99 -2.14
N LEU A 188 1.27 -29.70 -2.15
CA LEU A 188 0.30 -30.34 -1.24
C LEU A 188 0.29 -31.85 -1.45
N ALA A 189 0.28 -32.31 -2.71
CA ALA A 189 0.31 -33.73 -3.03
C ALA A 189 1.60 -34.40 -2.53
N GLU A 190 2.76 -33.76 -2.71
CA GLU A 190 4.05 -34.28 -2.21
C GLU A 190 4.06 -34.38 -0.67
N ALA A 191 3.63 -33.33 0.02
CA ALA A 191 3.66 -33.26 1.48
C ALA A 191 2.63 -34.19 2.17
N THR A 192 1.56 -34.56 1.46
CA THR A 192 0.42 -35.30 2.03
C THR A 192 0.20 -36.68 1.40
N ALA A 193 1.18 -37.18 0.64
CA ALA A 193 1.08 -38.42 -0.12
C ALA A 193 -0.17 -38.47 -1.04
N GLY A 194 -0.52 -37.32 -1.63
CA GLY A 194 -1.62 -37.15 -2.57
C GLY A 194 -3.01 -37.09 -1.94
N SER A 195 -3.12 -36.98 -0.61
CA SER A 195 -4.40 -37.00 0.10
C SER A 195 -5.09 -35.64 0.23
N VAL A 196 -4.35 -34.54 0.04
CA VAL A 196 -4.86 -33.16 0.14
C VAL A 196 -4.61 -32.40 -1.16
N TYR A 197 -5.60 -31.63 -1.59
CA TYR A 197 -5.54 -30.72 -2.72
C TYR A 197 -6.38 -29.47 -2.45
N ALA A 198 -6.08 -28.41 -3.17
CA ALA A 198 -6.78 -27.15 -3.18
C ALA A 198 -7.75 -27.07 -4.36
N GLU A 199 -9.03 -26.87 -4.06
CA GLU A 199 -10.08 -26.64 -5.06
C GLU A 199 -10.28 -25.14 -5.28
N VAL A 200 -10.25 -24.70 -6.54
CA VAL A 200 -10.54 -23.30 -6.88
C VAL A 200 -12.05 -23.07 -6.86
N VAL A 201 -12.51 -22.18 -5.98
CA VAL A 201 -13.92 -21.78 -5.84
C VAL A 201 -14.25 -20.61 -6.77
N GLU A 202 -13.41 -19.59 -6.73
CA GLU A 202 -13.56 -18.39 -7.54
C GLU A 202 -12.20 -17.73 -7.77
N THR A 203 -12.16 -16.79 -8.71
CA THR A 203 -11.01 -15.90 -8.91
C THR A 203 -11.51 -14.47 -8.81
N LYS A 204 -10.93 -13.69 -7.90
CA LYS A 204 -11.34 -12.29 -7.66
C LYS A 204 -10.15 -11.35 -7.54
N PHE A 205 -10.40 -10.09 -7.86
CA PHE A 205 -9.39 -9.05 -7.73
C PHE A 205 -9.44 -8.46 -6.32
N MET A 206 -8.33 -8.54 -5.59
CA MET A 206 -8.28 -8.09 -4.20
C MET A 206 -6.91 -7.50 -3.83
N GLY A 207 -6.91 -6.72 -2.75
CA GLY A 207 -5.72 -6.11 -2.17
C GLY A 207 -5.18 -6.94 -1.03
N ARG A 208 -3.86 -7.20 -1.02
CA ARG A 208 -3.17 -7.79 0.13
C ARG A 208 -2.07 -6.86 0.61
N ARG A 209 -2.02 -6.61 1.92
CA ARG A 209 -0.99 -5.78 2.51
C ARG A 209 0.38 -6.44 2.31
N VAL A 210 1.33 -5.67 1.81
CA VAL A 210 2.72 -6.13 1.60
C VAL A 210 3.72 -5.39 2.48
N ARG A 211 3.39 -4.17 2.93
CA ARG A 211 4.20 -3.33 3.83
C ARG A 211 3.30 -2.49 4.74
#